data_AF-A0A034WV43-F1
#
_entry.id   AF-A0A034WV43-F1
#
_cell.length_a   1.000
_cell.length_b   1.000
_cell.length_c   1.000
_cell.angle_alpha   90.00
_cell.angle_beta   90.00
_cell.angle_gamma   90.00
#
_symmetry.space_group_name_H-M   'P 1'
#
loop_
_entity.id
_entity.type
_entity.pdbx_description
1 polymer ?
#
loop_
_entity_poly.entity_id
_entity_poly.type
_entity_poly.pdbx_seq_one_letter_code
_entity_poly.pdbx_strand_id
1 'polypeptide(L)'
;MELSVVLLFLHFGAALILLTQALPYSPWLTSQHHGPLYEGVKLLVADAEFQAGLTWNETEFQLLEAVTAMRDTQTVLDDYETLIEERLNARLLATRSKSLYQHCYLQHNYVIANFEQELTFKLQSCRAMLTKTLAALQNESNIELNFIRGAAVEARNVLNACNVAELRGQESNRDIAGITMCVLSRIGALDQRLSAASENFLDLLATENAAEVEGNSCEEFDELRQLFDSVYDDISECVGERDV
;
A
#
# COMPACT_ATOMS: atom_id res chain seq x y z
N MET A 1 7.67 7.54 -53.70
CA MET A 1 6.24 7.84 -53.45
C MET A 1 5.46 6.66 -52.88
N GLU A 2 6.08 5.54 -52.48
CA GLU A 2 5.32 4.37 -51.99
C GLU A 2 5.34 4.15 -50.47
N LEU A 3 6.30 4.73 -49.73
CA LEU A 3 6.34 4.59 -48.26
C LEU A 3 5.22 5.37 -47.53
N SER A 4 4.70 6.43 -48.14
CA SER A 4 3.68 7.27 -47.49
C SER A 4 2.30 6.63 -47.45
N VAL A 5 2.01 5.71 -48.37
CA VAL A 5 0.72 5.01 -48.46
C VAL A 5 0.66 3.88 -47.42
N VAL A 6 1.77 3.17 -47.19
CA VAL A 6 1.86 2.07 -46.22
C VAL A 6 1.71 2.58 -44.77
N LEU A 7 2.29 3.74 -44.46
CA LEU A 7 2.15 4.37 -43.14
C LEU A 7 0.71 4.84 -42.85
N LEU A 8 -0.02 5.30 -43.88
CA LEU A 8 -1.42 5.70 -43.78
C LEU A 8 -2.33 4.49 -43.50
N PHE A 9 -2.10 3.35 -44.17
CA PHE A 9 -2.86 2.12 -43.91
C PHE A 9 -2.57 1.51 -42.52
N LEU A 10 -1.33 1.61 -42.01
CA LEU A 10 -0.98 1.16 -40.66
C LEU A 10 -1.61 2.03 -39.57
N HIS A 11 -1.68 3.34 -39.77
CA HIS A 11 -2.36 4.24 -38.82
C HIS A 11 -3.89 4.05 -38.83
N PHE A 12 -4.50 3.82 -39.99
CA PHE A 12 -5.93 3.49 -40.05
C PHE A 12 -6.24 2.10 -39.47
N GLY A 13 -5.36 1.12 -39.66
CA GLY A 13 -5.49 -0.21 -39.06
C GLY A 13 -5.37 -0.19 -37.54
N ALA A 14 -4.40 0.57 -36.98
CA ALA A 14 -4.24 0.72 -35.54
C ALA A 14 -5.40 1.49 -34.89
N ALA A 15 -5.92 2.53 -35.55
CA ALA A 15 -7.10 3.25 -35.10
C ALA A 15 -8.37 2.39 -35.14
N LEU A 16 -8.54 1.53 -36.16
CA LEU A 16 -9.66 0.58 -36.23
C LEU A 16 -9.57 -0.48 -35.12
N ILE A 17 -8.37 -0.97 -34.78
CA ILE A 17 -8.18 -1.97 -33.73
C ILE A 17 -8.44 -1.36 -32.34
N LEU A 18 -8.00 -0.11 -32.11
CA LEU A 18 -8.35 0.63 -30.88
C LEU A 18 -9.86 0.91 -30.77
N LEU A 19 -10.54 1.19 -31.89
CA LEU A 19 -12.00 1.31 -31.93
C LEU A 19 -12.70 -0.03 -31.64
N THR A 20 -12.12 -1.17 -32.04
CA THR A 20 -12.71 -2.49 -31.72
C THR A 20 -12.55 -2.93 -30.27
N GLN A 21 -11.54 -2.41 -29.56
CA GLN A 21 -11.35 -2.66 -28.13
C GLN A 21 -12.22 -1.78 -27.23
N ALA A 22 -12.77 -0.67 -27.78
CA ALA A 22 -13.76 0.18 -27.12
C ALA A 22 -15.21 -0.33 -27.29
N LEU A 23 -15.45 -1.38 -28.08
CA LEU A 23 -16.79 -1.89 -28.37
C LEU A 23 -17.56 -2.59 -27.22
N PRO A 24 -16.96 -3.12 -26.12
CA PRO A 24 -17.81 -3.71 -25.08
C PRO A 24 -18.61 -2.67 -24.28
N TYR A 25 -18.37 -1.37 -24.49
CA TYR A 25 -19.03 -0.27 -23.75
C TYR A 25 -19.97 0.59 -24.60
N SER A 26 -20.45 0.09 -25.74
CA SER A 26 -21.52 0.77 -26.49
C SER A 26 -22.89 0.41 -25.90
N PRO A 27 -23.63 1.34 -25.26
CA PRO A 27 -25.00 1.09 -24.76
C PRO A 27 -26.00 0.74 -25.87
N TRP A 28 -25.60 0.82 -27.14
CA TRP A 28 -26.41 0.54 -28.31
C TRP A 28 -26.21 -0.87 -28.87
N LEU A 29 -25.24 -1.65 -28.39
CA LEU A 29 -24.88 -2.96 -28.94
C LEU A 29 -25.26 -4.15 -28.05
N THR A 30 -25.68 -3.93 -26.80
CA THR A 30 -26.38 -4.97 -26.01
C THR A 30 -27.77 -5.18 -26.59
N SER A 31 -28.17 -6.43 -26.82
CA SER A 31 -29.53 -6.78 -27.28
C SER A 31 -30.56 -6.18 -26.33
N GLN A 32 -31.14 -5.03 -26.71
CA GLN A 32 -32.10 -4.29 -25.89
C GLN A 32 -33.38 -5.13 -25.73
N HIS A 33 -33.48 -5.87 -24.64
CA HIS A 33 -34.70 -6.58 -24.27
C HIS A 33 -35.69 -5.66 -23.53
N HIS A 34 -35.22 -4.51 -23.03
CA HIS A 34 -36.00 -3.51 -22.32
C HIS A 34 -35.73 -2.09 -22.86
N GLY A 35 -36.50 -1.10 -22.39
CA GLY A 35 -36.36 0.29 -22.81
C GLY A 35 -34.96 0.89 -22.52
N PRO A 36 -34.54 1.91 -23.28
CA PRO A 36 -33.17 2.45 -23.24
C PRO A 36 -32.77 3.00 -21.86
N LEU A 37 -33.73 3.51 -21.08
CA LEU A 37 -33.47 4.00 -19.73
C LEU A 37 -33.12 2.86 -18.76
N TYR A 38 -33.81 1.72 -18.84
CA TYR A 38 -33.54 0.56 -18.00
C TYR A 38 -32.12 0.01 -18.28
N GLU A 39 -31.78 -0.17 -19.56
CA GLU A 39 -30.46 -0.67 -19.94
C GLU A 39 -29.35 0.34 -19.62
N GLY A 40 -29.60 1.63 -19.82
CA GLY A 40 -28.66 2.70 -19.46
C GLY A 40 -28.36 2.73 -17.95
N VAL A 41 -29.39 2.62 -17.10
CA VAL A 41 -29.21 2.54 -15.64
C VAL A 41 -28.43 1.29 -15.23
N LYS A 42 -28.71 0.13 -15.85
CA LYS A 42 -27.96 -1.09 -15.59
C LYS A 42 -26.49 -0.95 -15.96
N LEU A 43 -26.21 -0.34 -17.11
CA LEU A 43 -24.84 -0.12 -17.56
C LEU A 43 -24.10 0.82 -16.61
N LEU A 44 -24.75 1.90 -16.17
CA LEU A 44 -24.18 2.84 -15.19
C LEU A 44 -23.82 2.13 -13.87
N VAL A 45 -24.71 1.29 -13.35
CA VAL A 45 -24.43 0.53 -12.12
C VAL A 45 -23.32 -0.50 -12.34
N ALA A 46 -23.31 -1.19 -13.48
CA ALA A 46 -22.26 -2.16 -13.81
C ALA A 46 -20.89 -1.51 -13.95
N ASP A 47 -20.83 -0.30 -14.53
CA ASP A 47 -19.60 0.49 -14.61
C ASP A 47 -19.10 0.88 -13.21
N ALA A 48 -19.98 1.39 -12.35
CA ALA A 48 -19.62 1.72 -10.96
C ALA A 48 -19.16 0.48 -10.15
N GLU A 49 -19.82 -0.66 -10.32
CA GLU A 49 -19.40 -1.95 -9.72
C GLU A 49 -18.01 -2.36 -10.20
N PHE A 50 -17.75 -2.23 -11.51
CA PHE A 50 -16.45 -2.54 -12.10
C PHE A 50 -15.35 -1.61 -11.59
N GLN A 51 -15.58 -0.29 -11.59
CA GLN A 51 -14.61 0.69 -11.09
C GLN A 51 -14.29 0.45 -9.61
N ALA A 52 -15.31 0.22 -8.77
CA ALA A 52 -15.10 -0.11 -7.36
C ALA A 52 -14.28 -1.40 -7.17
N GLY A 53 -14.50 -2.40 -8.02
CA GLY A 53 -13.69 -3.62 -8.04
C GLY A 53 -12.23 -3.36 -8.43
N LEU A 54 -11.97 -2.49 -9.41
CA LEU A 54 -10.61 -2.07 -9.76
C LEU A 54 -9.92 -1.33 -8.61
N THR A 55 -10.64 -0.41 -7.96
CA THR A 55 -10.12 0.31 -6.78
C THR A 55 -9.73 -0.67 -5.68
N TRP A 56 -10.60 -1.65 -5.34
CA TRP A 56 -10.26 -2.67 -4.35
C TRP A 56 -9.00 -3.46 -4.73
N ASN A 57 -8.89 -3.93 -5.97
CA ASN A 57 -7.74 -4.72 -6.39
C ASN A 57 -6.43 -3.93 -6.25
N GLU A 58 -6.43 -2.66 -6.62
CA GLU A 58 -5.29 -1.77 -6.46
C GLU A 58 -4.96 -1.53 -4.97
N THR A 59 -5.97 -1.21 -4.17
CA THR A 59 -5.82 -1.04 -2.71
C THR A 59 -5.28 -2.31 -2.04
N GLU A 60 -5.78 -3.49 -2.43
CA GLU A 60 -5.33 -4.78 -1.90
C GLU A 60 -3.87 -5.05 -2.28
N PHE A 61 -3.47 -4.74 -3.51
CA PHE A 61 -2.08 -4.86 -3.94
C PHE A 61 -1.15 -3.97 -3.11
N GLN A 62 -1.48 -2.68 -2.97
CA GLN A 62 -0.69 -1.73 -2.18
C GLN A 62 -0.62 -2.12 -0.69
N LEU A 63 -1.73 -2.59 -0.13
CA LEU A 63 -1.79 -3.09 1.25
C LEU A 63 -0.86 -4.28 1.45
N LEU A 64 -0.88 -5.26 0.53
CA LEU A 64 -0.02 -6.44 0.60
C LEU A 64 1.46 -6.07 0.47
N GLU A 65 1.80 -5.15 -0.43
CA GLU A 65 3.16 -4.64 -0.61
C GLU A 65 3.66 -3.97 0.67
N ALA A 66 2.89 -3.03 1.22
CA ALA A 66 3.24 -2.31 2.44
C ALA A 66 3.40 -3.26 3.65
N VAL A 67 2.44 -4.18 3.85
CA VAL A 67 2.50 -5.17 4.94
C VAL A 67 3.71 -6.08 4.80
N THR A 68 4.05 -6.49 3.57
CA THR A 68 5.23 -7.34 3.32
C THR A 68 6.51 -6.58 3.64
N ALA A 69 6.67 -5.35 3.12
CA ALA A 69 7.82 -4.52 3.42
C ALA A 69 8.00 -4.28 4.93
N MET A 70 6.92 -4.00 5.66
CA MET A 70 6.99 -3.83 7.12
C MET A 70 7.40 -5.10 7.87
N ARG A 71 6.97 -6.28 7.41
CA ARG A 71 7.40 -7.57 7.98
C ARG A 71 8.87 -7.88 7.70
N ASP A 72 9.34 -7.54 6.51
CA ASP A 72 10.76 -7.68 6.16
C ASP A 72 11.61 -6.78 7.06
N THR A 73 11.19 -5.53 7.28
CA THR A 73 11.87 -4.62 8.23
C THR A 73 11.84 -5.15 9.65
N GLN A 74 10.71 -5.70 10.13
CA GLN A 74 10.66 -6.35 11.46
C GLN A 74 11.68 -7.50 11.58
N THR A 75 11.82 -8.31 10.53
CA THR A 75 12.79 -9.41 10.51
C THR A 75 14.22 -8.88 10.63
N VAL A 76 14.56 -7.82 9.89
CA VAL A 76 15.87 -7.16 9.98
C VAL A 76 16.15 -6.62 11.39
N LEU A 77 15.16 -6.01 12.05
CA LEU A 77 15.32 -5.52 13.42
C LEU A 77 15.56 -6.67 14.41
N ASP A 78 14.84 -7.78 14.26
CA ASP A 78 14.94 -8.94 15.14
C ASP A 78 16.30 -9.65 14.99
N ASP A 79 16.78 -9.80 13.76
CA ASP A 79 18.12 -10.35 13.48
C ASP A 79 19.23 -9.45 14.06
N TYR A 80 19.06 -8.13 13.94
CA TYR A 80 20.05 -7.16 14.41
C TYR A 80 20.08 -7.05 15.94
N GLU A 81 18.96 -7.22 16.64
CA GLU A 81 18.91 -7.30 18.11
C GLU A 81 19.84 -8.41 18.63
N THR A 82 19.80 -9.59 18.00
CA THR A 82 20.68 -10.72 18.34
C THR A 82 22.16 -10.37 18.13
N LEU A 83 22.48 -9.69 17.03
CA LEU A 83 23.85 -9.28 16.71
C LEU A 83 24.39 -8.21 17.67
N ILE A 84 23.55 -7.28 18.14
CA ILE A 84 23.92 -6.34 19.20
C ILE A 84 24.31 -7.12 20.47
N GLU A 85 23.48 -8.08 20.90
CA GLU A 85 23.76 -8.89 22.09
C GLU A 85 25.08 -9.68 21.98
N GLU A 86 25.34 -10.31 20.82
CA GLU A 86 26.58 -11.04 20.56
C GLU A 86 27.82 -10.14 20.68
N ARG A 87 27.78 -8.96 20.05
CA ARG A 87 28.85 -7.97 20.07
C ARG A 87 29.13 -7.43 21.48
N LEU A 88 28.08 -7.18 22.26
CA LEU A 88 28.19 -6.77 23.66
C LEU A 88 28.82 -7.86 24.54
N ASN A 89 28.42 -9.12 24.33
CA ASN A 89 29.00 -10.26 25.03
C ASN A 89 30.49 -10.43 24.70
N ALA A 90 30.88 -10.27 23.42
CA ALA A 90 32.28 -10.32 23.00
C ALA A 90 33.13 -9.24 23.70
N ARG A 91 32.63 -8.00 23.77
CA ARG A 91 33.27 -6.90 24.51
C ARG A 91 33.45 -7.23 26.00
N LEU A 92 32.41 -7.75 26.65
CA LEU A 92 32.46 -8.12 28.07
C LEU A 92 33.52 -9.19 28.33
N LEU A 93 33.61 -10.20 27.46
CA LEU A 93 34.62 -11.25 27.54
C LEU A 93 36.03 -10.70 27.32
N ALA A 94 36.24 -9.87 26.29
CA ALA A 94 37.54 -9.28 25.98
C ALA A 94 38.05 -8.37 27.11
N THR A 95 37.16 -7.63 27.77
CA THR A 95 37.49 -6.68 28.84
C THR A 95 37.73 -7.37 30.19
N ARG A 96 36.99 -8.43 30.52
CA ARG A 96 37.14 -9.15 31.80
C ARG A 96 38.34 -10.09 31.85
N SER A 97 38.73 -10.67 30.72
CA SER A 97 39.73 -11.75 30.67
C SER A 97 41.18 -11.29 30.57
N LYS A 98 41.47 -9.98 30.58
CA LYS A 98 42.79 -9.43 30.17
C LYS A 98 43.24 -10.03 28.83
N SER A 99 42.30 -10.14 27.89
CA SER A 99 42.59 -10.70 26.56
C SER A 99 43.65 -9.88 25.82
N LEU A 100 44.36 -10.50 24.88
CA LEU A 100 45.27 -9.82 23.95
C LEU A 100 44.57 -8.72 23.12
N TYR A 101 43.24 -8.81 23.01
CA TYR A 101 42.36 -7.89 22.27
C TYR A 101 41.78 -6.77 23.13
N GLN A 102 42.04 -6.77 24.44
CA GLN A 102 41.46 -5.79 25.38
C GLN A 102 41.70 -4.35 24.94
N HIS A 103 42.86 -4.04 24.38
CA HIS A 103 43.18 -2.69 23.91
C HIS A 103 42.30 -2.25 22.73
N CYS A 104 41.98 -3.15 21.80
CA CYS A 104 41.15 -2.84 20.62
C CYS A 104 39.74 -2.39 21.09
N TYR A 105 39.15 -3.11 22.04
CA TYR A 105 37.87 -2.72 22.63
C TYR A 105 37.97 -1.46 23.51
N LEU A 106 39.07 -1.28 24.25
CA LEU A 106 39.25 -0.11 25.11
C LEU A 106 39.35 1.21 24.32
N GLN A 107 39.93 1.17 23.12
CA GLN A 107 40.06 2.34 22.24
C GLN A 107 38.69 2.93 21.84
N HIS A 108 37.68 2.07 21.69
CA HIS A 108 36.33 2.47 21.29
C HIS A 108 35.32 2.42 22.46
N ASN A 109 35.77 2.22 23.70
CA ASN A 109 34.91 1.90 24.84
C ASN A 109 33.83 2.95 25.14
N TYR A 110 34.18 4.23 25.03
CA TYR A 110 33.24 5.34 25.24
C TYR A 110 32.18 5.39 24.13
N VAL A 111 32.62 5.18 22.88
CA VAL A 111 31.78 5.19 21.69
C VAL A 111 30.79 4.02 21.72
N ILE A 112 31.26 2.81 22.04
CA ILE A 112 30.40 1.62 22.15
C ILE A 112 29.35 1.79 23.28
N ALA A 113 29.73 2.33 24.44
CA ALA A 113 28.82 2.49 25.57
C ALA A 113 27.69 3.49 25.28
N ASN A 114 27.99 4.58 24.56
CA ASN A 114 26.97 5.56 24.19
C ASN A 114 26.03 5.00 23.11
N PHE A 115 26.60 4.33 22.10
CA PHE A 115 25.79 3.72 21.04
C PHE A 115 24.90 2.59 21.52
N GLU A 116 25.34 1.77 22.48
CA GLU A 116 24.55 0.64 23.00
C GLU A 116 23.17 1.07 23.51
N GLN A 117 23.13 2.09 24.38
CA GLN A 117 21.88 2.55 24.99
C GLN A 117 20.97 3.23 23.96
N GLU A 118 21.56 4.03 23.07
CA GLU A 118 20.81 4.78 22.07
C GLU A 118 20.27 3.86 20.97
N LEU A 119 21.10 2.95 20.46
CA LEU A 119 20.75 1.97 19.44
C LEU A 119 19.63 1.03 19.93
N THR A 120 19.72 0.52 21.16
CA THR A 120 18.68 -0.33 21.75
C THR A 120 17.36 0.43 21.88
N PHE A 121 17.42 1.68 22.35
CA PHE A 121 16.23 2.51 22.48
C PHE A 121 15.57 2.80 21.13
N LYS A 122 16.36 3.15 20.10
CA LYS A 122 15.84 3.43 18.76
C LYS A 122 15.31 2.18 18.07
N LEU A 123 15.97 1.02 18.24
CA LEU A 123 15.47 -0.28 17.78
C LEU A 123 14.08 -0.57 18.36
N GLN A 124 13.92 -0.44 19.68
CA GLN A 124 12.64 -0.69 20.35
C GLN A 124 11.55 0.30 19.90
N SER A 125 11.89 1.58 19.73
CA SER A 125 10.96 2.60 19.23
C SER A 125 10.51 2.28 17.80
N CYS A 126 11.46 1.94 16.92
CA CYS A 126 11.16 1.55 15.55
C CYS A 126 10.25 0.31 15.49
N ARG A 127 10.57 -0.72 16.30
CA ARG A 127 9.77 -1.95 16.40
C ARG A 127 8.35 -1.68 16.90
N ALA A 128 8.21 -0.84 17.93
CA ALA A 128 6.91 -0.45 18.48
C ALA A 128 6.06 0.31 17.45
N MET A 129 6.69 1.19 16.68
CA MET A 129 6.05 1.91 15.58
C MET A 129 5.58 0.95 14.48
N LEU A 130 6.46 0.10 13.96
CA LEU A 130 6.12 -0.91 12.94
C LEU A 130 4.99 -1.83 13.42
N THR A 131 5.03 -2.28 14.67
CA THR A 131 3.98 -3.15 15.23
C THR A 131 2.63 -2.43 15.29
N LYS A 132 2.61 -1.17 15.74
CA LYS A 132 1.38 -0.36 15.80
C LYS A 132 0.81 -0.13 14.40
N THR A 133 1.67 0.18 13.44
CA THR A 133 1.29 0.44 12.05
C THR A 133 0.75 -0.82 11.37
N LEU A 134 1.48 -1.93 11.47
CA LEU A 134 1.06 -3.21 10.92
C LEU A 134 -0.28 -3.67 11.51
N ALA A 135 -0.51 -3.41 12.80
CA ALA A 135 -1.81 -3.63 13.42
C ALA A 135 -2.91 -2.74 12.83
N ALA A 136 -2.64 -1.46 12.54
CA ALA A 136 -3.62 -0.55 11.94
C ALA A 136 -4.01 -0.95 10.51
N LEU A 137 -3.03 -1.36 9.69
CA LEU A 137 -3.23 -1.84 8.32
C LEU A 137 -3.98 -3.17 8.26
N GLN A 138 -3.63 -4.11 9.14
CA GLN A 138 -4.24 -5.44 9.17
C GLN A 138 -5.57 -5.49 9.91
N ASN A 139 -5.93 -4.44 10.65
CA ASN A 139 -7.17 -4.43 11.40
C ASN A 139 -8.35 -4.40 10.43
N GLU A 140 -9.09 -5.51 10.39
CA GLU A 140 -10.39 -5.62 9.71
C GLU A 140 -11.42 -4.61 10.24
N SER A 141 -11.15 -3.85 11.31
CA SER A 141 -11.99 -2.74 11.76
C SER A 141 -11.70 -1.42 11.05
N ASN A 142 -10.72 -1.36 10.13
CA ASN A 142 -10.48 -0.16 9.33
C ASN A 142 -11.69 0.09 8.42
N ILE A 143 -12.48 1.11 8.81
CA ILE A 143 -13.76 1.44 8.19
C ILE A 143 -13.60 1.76 6.71
N GLU A 144 -12.48 2.39 6.32
CA GLU A 144 -12.22 2.78 4.94
C GLU A 144 -11.88 1.57 4.07
N LEU A 145 -10.97 0.70 4.52
CA LEU A 145 -10.63 -0.54 3.82
C LEU A 145 -11.86 -1.45 3.64
N ASN A 146 -12.69 -1.57 4.68
CA ASN A 146 -13.94 -2.32 4.58
C ASN A 146 -14.92 -1.71 3.59
N PHE A 147 -15.01 -0.38 3.56
CA PHE A 147 -15.86 0.30 2.62
C PHE A 147 -15.38 0.05 1.18
N ILE A 148 -14.10 0.24 0.88
CA ILE A 148 -13.52 -0.01 -0.44
C ILE A 148 -13.79 -1.47 -0.87
N ARG A 149 -13.54 -2.45 0.02
CA ARG A 149 -13.81 -3.87 -0.24
C ARG A 149 -15.28 -4.15 -0.56
N GLY A 150 -16.20 -3.47 0.11
CA GLY A 150 -17.65 -3.63 -0.07
C GLY A 150 -18.27 -2.79 -1.19
N ALA A 151 -17.53 -1.83 -1.76
CA ALA A 151 -18.09 -0.80 -2.64
C ALA A 151 -18.70 -1.39 -3.92
N ALA A 152 -18.12 -2.43 -4.50
CA ALA A 152 -18.68 -3.10 -5.68
C ALA A 152 -20.07 -3.71 -5.38
N VAL A 153 -20.23 -4.31 -4.20
CA VAL A 153 -21.51 -4.86 -3.74
C VAL A 153 -22.53 -3.74 -3.49
N GLU A 154 -22.09 -2.63 -2.88
CA GLU A 154 -22.93 -1.46 -2.64
C GLU A 154 -23.43 -0.85 -3.95
N ALA A 155 -22.57 -0.75 -4.97
CA ALA A 155 -22.93 -0.29 -6.31
C ALA A 155 -24.01 -1.19 -6.92
N ARG A 156 -23.79 -2.51 -6.92
CA ARG A 156 -24.77 -3.48 -7.43
C ARG A 156 -26.12 -3.40 -6.71
N ASN A 157 -26.10 -3.16 -5.39
CA ASN A 157 -27.30 -3.06 -4.57
C ASN A 157 -28.19 -1.86 -4.92
N VAL A 158 -27.65 -0.85 -5.62
CA VAL A 158 -28.44 0.29 -6.13
C VAL A 158 -29.61 -0.16 -7.02
N LEU A 159 -29.43 -1.23 -7.80
CA LEU A 159 -30.51 -1.77 -8.65
C LEU A 159 -31.76 -2.12 -7.85
N ASN A 160 -31.57 -2.72 -6.67
CA ASN A 160 -32.65 -3.11 -5.78
C ASN A 160 -33.12 -1.91 -4.94
N ALA A 161 -32.18 -1.16 -4.37
CA ALA A 161 -32.48 -0.03 -3.48
C ALA A 161 -33.27 1.10 -4.16
N CYS A 162 -33.06 1.30 -5.46
CA CYS A 162 -33.79 2.28 -6.26
C CYS A 162 -34.93 1.67 -7.08
N ASN A 163 -35.25 0.39 -6.88
CA ASN A 163 -36.31 -0.32 -7.59
C ASN A 163 -36.20 -0.22 -9.13
N VAL A 164 -34.99 -0.40 -9.67
CA VAL A 164 -34.69 -0.25 -11.11
C VAL A 164 -35.50 -1.21 -11.98
N ALA A 165 -35.96 -2.33 -11.43
CA ALA A 165 -36.84 -3.27 -12.12
C ALA A 165 -38.13 -2.61 -12.66
N GLU A 166 -38.64 -1.57 -11.97
CA GLU A 166 -39.80 -0.79 -12.42
C GLU A 166 -39.53 0.02 -13.69
N LEU A 167 -38.29 0.13 -14.19
CA LEU A 167 -38.03 0.77 -15.48
C LEU A 167 -38.23 -0.19 -16.68
N ARG A 168 -38.48 -1.49 -16.46
CA ARG A 168 -38.56 -2.51 -17.53
C ARG A 168 -39.80 -2.39 -18.43
N GLY A 169 -40.96 -2.09 -17.86
CA GLY A 169 -42.24 -2.04 -18.59
C GLY A 169 -42.61 -0.64 -19.09
N GLN A 170 -43.64 -0.58 -19.94
CA GLN A 170 -44.03 0.61 -20.72
C GLN A 170 -45.19 1.41 -20.10
N GLU A 171 -45.58 1.15 -18.85
CA GLU A 171 -46.75 1.80 -18.24
C GLU A 171 -46.50 3.28 -17.89
N SER A 172 -47.50 4.11 -18.13
CA SER A 172 -47.42 5.57 -18.08
C SER A 172 -47.43 6.20 -16.68
N ASN A 173 -47.57 5.41 -15.60
CA ASN A 173 -47.76 5.91 -14.23
C ASN A 173 -46.57 5.58 -13.29
N ARG A 174 -45.36 5.51 -13.84
CA ARG A 174 -44.16 5.14 -13.09
C ARG A 174 -43.37 6.37 -12.68
N ASP A 175 -42.81 6.32 -11.47
CA ASP A 175 -41.92 7.37 -10.97
C ASP A 175 -40.52 7.25 -11.59
N ILE A 176 -40.45 7.45 -12.90
CA ILE A 176 -39.20 7.38 -13.68
C ILE A 176 -38.17 8.39 -13.15
N ALA A 177 -38.63 9.59 -12.80
CA ALA A 177 -37.79 10.65 -12.28
C ALA A 177 -37.22 10.26 -10.91
N GLY A 178 -38.04 9.75 -9.98
CA GLY A 178 -37.61 9.31 -8.66
C GLY A 178 -36.61 8.15 -8.71
N ILE A 179 -36.87 7.13 -9.55
CA ILE A 179 -35.95 6.00 -9.73
C ILE A 179 -34.60 6.49 -10.28
N THR A 180 -34.63 7.32 -11.33
CA THR A 180 -33.41 7.83 -11.97
C THR A 180 -32.60 8.71 -11.01
N MET A 181 -33.27 9.59 -10.27
CA MET A 181 -32.62 10.45 -9.26
C MET A 181 -32.02 9.63 -8.11
N CYS A 182 -32.71 8.57 -7.66
CA CYS A 182 -32.18 7.65 -6.65
C CYS A 182 -30.87 7.00 -7.12
N VAL A 183 -30.84 6.48 -8.36
CA VAL A 183 -29.65 5.84 -8.94
C VAL A 183 -28.51 6.83 -9.01
N LEU A 184 -28.72 7.98 -9.66
CA LEU A 184 -27.68 9.00 -9.84
C LEU A 184 -27.12 9.48 -8.49
N SER A 185 -28.00 9.74 -7.51
CA SER A 185 -27.59 10.19 -6.20
C SER A 185 -26.79 9.12 -5.44
N ARG A 186 -27.19 7.85 -5.50
CA ARG A 186 -26.48 6.77 -4.79
C ARG A 186 -25.15 6.44 -5.42
N ILE A 187 -25.07 6.38 -6.75
CA ILE A 187 -23.81 6.16 -7.47
C ILE A 187 -22.86 7.34 -7.21
N GLY A 188 -23.34 8.58 -7.30
CA GLY A 188 -22.51 9.75 -6.98
C GLY A 188 -22.00 9.77 -5.54
N ALA A 189 -22.85 9.41 -4.56
CA ALA A 189 -22.43 9.32 -3.17
C ALA A 189 -21.43 8.17 -2.91
N LEU A 190 -21.59 7.05 -3.63
CA LEU A 190 -20.66 5.93 -3.57
C LEU A 190 -19.29 6.32 -4.12
N ASP A 191 -19.26 6.96 -5.28
CA ASP A 191 -18.02 7.42 -5.93
C ASP A 191 -17.26 8.42 -5.05
N GLN A 192 -17.97 9.42 -4.52
CA GLN A 192 -17.39 10.39 -3.59
C GLN A 192 -16.79 9.71 -2.35
N ARG A 193 -17.52 8.76 -1.76
CA ARG A 193 -17.05 8.05 -0.56
C ARG A 193 -15.88 7.11 -0.89
N LEU A 194 -15.87 6.50 -2.08
CA LEU A 194 -14.79 5.64 -2.52
C LEU A 194 -13.50 6.43 -2.73
N SER A 195 -13.59 7.61 -3.34
CA SER A 195 -12.46 8.53 -3.46
C SER A 195 -11.92 8.92 -2.09
N ALA A 196 -12.78 9.38 -1.17
CA ALA A 196 -12.37 9.79 0.17
C ALA A 196 -11.76 8.62 0.98
N ALA A 197 -12.33 7.42 0.88
CA ALA A 197 -11.79 6.23 1.54
C ALA A 197 -10.41 5.86 0.99
N SER A 198 -10.23 5.97 -0.33
CA SER A 198 -8.95 5.70 -1.00
C SER A 198 -7.89 6.73 -0.62
N GLU A 199 -8.25 8.01 -0.56
CA GLU A 199 -7.38 9.09 -0.07
C GLU A 199 -6.96 8.85 1.37
N ASN A 200 -7.90 8.52 2.27
CA ASN A 200 -7.59 8.20 3.66
C ASN A 200 -6.67 6.98 3.80
N PHE A 201 -6.85 5.97 2.95
CA PHE A 201 -5.96 4.80 2.90
C PHE A 201 -4.55 5.19 2.42
N LEU A 202 -4.46 6.02 1.38
CA LEU A 202 -3.17 6.52 0.90
C LEU A 202 -2.50 7.44 1.92
N ASP A 203 -3.23 8.27 2.64
CA ASP A 203 -2.71 9.09 3.74
C ASP A 203 -2.23 8.22 4.89
N LEU A 204 -2.93 7.13 5.18
CA LEU A 204 -2.47 6.14 6.14
C LEU A 204 -1.13 5.55 5.65
N LEU A 205 -1.06 4.99 4.45
CA LEU A 205 0.21 4.49 3.86
C LEU A 205 1.30 5.56 3.77
N ALA A 206 0.95 6.81 3.50
CA ALA A 206 1.89 7.91 3.32
C ALA A 206 2.39 8.44 4.64
N THR A 207 1.55 8.60 5.67
CA THR A 207 2.01 8.91 7.04
C THR A 207 2.82 7.77 7.63
N GLU A 208 2.65 6.55 7.11
CA GLU A 208 3.42 5.36 7.46
C GLU A 208 4.77 5.30 6.73
N ASN A 209 4.85 5.76 5.48
CA ASN A 209 6.12 5.97 4.76
C ASN A 209 6.85 7.25 5.22
N ALA A 210 6.09 8.28 5.59
CA ALA A 210 6.53 9.61 6.00
C ALA A 210 6.36 9.83 7.51
N ALA A 211 6.79 8.85 8.30
CA ALA A 211 7.39 9.09 9.62
C ALA A 211 8.69 9.95 9.53
N GLU A 212 8.76 10.84 8.52
CA GLU A 212 9.88 11.67 8.09
C GLU A 212 9.84 13.08 8.71
N VAL A 213 8.85 13.45 9.54
CA VAL A 213 8.65 14.88 9.88
C VAL A 213 8.93 15.26 11.33
N GLU A 214 8.88 14.37 12.34
CA GLU A 214 9.40 14.70 13.68
C GLU A 214 9.95 13.46 14.41
N GLY A 215 11.26 13.19 14.26
CA GLY A 215 11.99 12.17 15.04
C GLY A 215 11.85 10.74 14.49
N ASN A 216 12.50 10.45 13.38
CA ASN A 216 12.39 9.17 12.69
C ASN A 216 13.17 8.07 13.44
N SER A 217 12.52 7.41 14.39
CA SER A 217 13.19 6.38 15.21
C SER A 217 13.73 5.19 14.41
N CYS A 218 13.26 4.94 13.18
CA CYS A 218 13.77 3.88 12.30
C CYS A 218 14.96 4.33 11.44
N GLU A 219 14.92 5.55 10.87
CA GLU A 219 16.07 6.12 10.14
C GLU A 219 17.21 6.46 11.10
N GLU A 220 16.91 7.07 12.25
CA GLU A 220 17.89 7.29 13.31
C GLU A 220 18.48 5.96 13.82
N PHE A 221 17.67 4.90 13.87
CA PHE A 221 18.18 3.56 14.14
C PHE A 221 19.13 3.08 13.04
N ASP A 222 18.79 3.27 11.77
CA ASP A 222 19.63 2.87 10.64
C ASP A 222 20.96 3.64 10.59
N GLU A 223 20.95 4.94 10.87
CA GLU A 223 22.16 5.76 11.00
C GLU A 223 23.04 5.27 12.15
N LEU A 224 22.45 5.03 13.33
CA LEU A 224 23.17 4.51 14.50
C LEU A 224 23.70 3.09 14.25
N ARG A 225 22.96 2.27 13.52
CA ARG A 225 23.38 0.94 13.08
C ARG A 225 24.63 1.02 12.23
N GLN A 226 24.64 1.87 11.21
CA GLN A 226 25.80 2.06 10.32
C GLN A 226 27.04 2.51 11.09
N LEU A 227 26.89 3.46 12.03
CA LEU A 227 28.00 3.88 12.89
C LEU A 227 28.47 2.74 13.80
N PHE A 228 27.55 1.99 14.39
CA PHE A 228 27.87 0.86 15.26
C PHE A 228 28.59 -0.25 14.50
N ASP A 229 28.15 -0.59 13.29
CA ASP A 229 28.82 -1.53 12.39
C ASP A 229 30.25 -1.09 12.07
N SER A 230 30.44 0.17 11.67
CA SER A 230 31.77 0.73 11.38
C SER A 230 32.72 0.63 12.58
N VAL A 231 32.23 0.87 13.81
CA VAL A 231 33.06 0.74 15.01
C VAL A 231 33.48 -0.71 15.25
N TYR A 232 32.61 -1.68 14.97
CA TYR A 232 32.95 -3.09 15.14
C TYR A 232 33.84 -3.64 14.02
N ASP A 233 33.76 -3.07 12.82
CA ASP A 233 34.71 -3.34 11.74
C ASP A 233 36.12 -2.89 12.13
N ASP A 234 36.29 -1.67 12.67
CA ASP A 234 37.58 -1.16 13.17
C ASP A 234 38.16 -2.07 14.28
N ILE A 235 37.31 -2.53 15.20
CA ILE A 235 37.73 -3.44 16.28
C ILE A 235 38.15 -4.80 15.69
N SER A 236 37.42 -5.31 14.70
CA SER A 236 37.73 -6.57 14.04
C SER A 236 39.07 -6.50 13.30
N GLU A 237 39.36 -5.40 12.63
CA GLU A 237 40.65 -5.15 11.98
C GLU A 237 41.80 -5.14 12.99
N CYS A 238 41.66 -4.41 14.10
CA CYS A 238 42.65 -4.39 15.19
C CYS A 238 42.90 -5.76 15.82
N VAL A 239 41.85 -6.59 15.94
CA VAL A 239 41.96 -7.97 16.41
C VAL A 239 42.73 -8.82 15.39
N GLY A 240 42.37 -8.73 14.10
CA GLY A 240 42.99 -9.48 13.02
C GLY A 240 44.46 -9.13 12.78
N GLU A 241 44.84 -7.85 12.88
CA GLU A 241 46.24 -7.40 12.80
C GLU A 241 47.13 -8.03 13.89
N ARG A 242 46.54 -8.44 15.02
CA ARG A 242 47.26 -9.08 16.13
C ARG A 242 47.32 -10.61 16.03
N ASP A 243 46.54 -11.20 15.13
CA ASP A 243 46.54 -12.64 14.87
C ASP A 243 47.54 -13.05 13.76
N VAL A 244 48.14 -12.06 13.06
CA VAL A 244 49.22 -12.22 12.05
C VAL A 244 50.60 -12.08 12.70
#